data_AF-A0A9X7TJI4-F1
#
_entry.id   AF-A0A9X7TJI4-F1
#
_cell.length_a   1.000
_cell.length_b   1.000
_cell.length_c   1.000
_cell.angle_alpha   90.00
_cell.angle_beta   90.00
_cell.angle_gamma   90.00
#
_symmetry.space_group_name_H-M   'P 1'
#
loop_
_entity.id
_entity.type
_entity.pdbx_description
1 polymer ?
#
loop_
_entity_poly.entity_id
_entity_poly.type
_entity_poly.pdbx_seq_one_letter_code
_entity_poly.pdbx_strand_id
1 'polypeptide(L)'
;MSLTRQRQLIKQYSQIKDDVVSSELKKNLKKATHKRILSDKEYLYFKQLGRDLFDGMPLDFEKVNTYNLSHILPNSYVSDNSLNNLALTKQINATKKGNKFANVFAQNQISSLGLTVRNFWDKLVDLRLMSNSKFYALITDPDAVNKVSQTKLISHQLTENNKVIKLLATILQTKYPNSKIITVRNNNISQIRRSLNLLNLPTVNDYDIGLDAYISGVVGNYFYNIYPKLRPFFIYGEYFSFKNNYEQSSFNLKSFNFLWKLLNDKNDEICISGTNTPVFSRSNIIDQLKRAYKFKYQNVSQETFIKHGALFDQTIYPTPAHDLKKRTKLIKTKDNKPVDLYGGYSSQKNMYFSLVRIEKKNGSFVNKIVGVPQIKAKDLNKINNIKEYQKKLYEILEPIVMTSETGKKVKNIVDFKILKEKIPYRQVIEDEGIKYTLGSAKYMYNFKQLYLSQEVRQIIADYVDDPYFRQHDESPNDSTKNVSEKLDVVFNAILTQINSFFTLFNKAKVKEKINNGSHKFYDLNIQDKILVIKNLLVACHANASAGYLKQINVNNTLVNTVVTLSDSAKFVYQSPSGIHETEKKIADLF
;
A
#
# COMPACT_ATOMS: atom_id res chain seq x y z
N MET A 1 -2.04 -4.92 13.82
CA MET A 1 -2.74 -6.24 13.84
C MET A 1 -3.80 -6.41 12.74
N SER A 2 -4.13 -7.65 12.32
CA SER A 2 -5.19 -7.95 11.33
C SER A 2 -6.46 -8.56 11.95
N LEU A 3 -7.61 -8.38 11.29
CA LEU A 3 -8.90 -8.97 11.69
C LEU A 3 -8.83 -10.51 11.80
N THR A 4 -8.05 -11.16 10.95
CA THR A 4 -7.83 -12.61 10.97
C THR A 4 -7.19 -13.07 12.26
N ARG A 5 -6.16 -12.36 12.75
CA ARG A 5 -5.49 -12.68 14.02
C ARG A 5 -6.44 -12.51 15.22
N GLN A 6 -7.27 -11.48 15.20
CA GLN A 6 -8.29 -11.28 16.23
C GLN A 6 -9.31 -12.42 16.24
N ARG A 7 -9.81 -12.85 15.08
CA ARG A 7 -10.72 -14.01 14.98
C ARG A 7 -10.07 -15.29 15.49
N GLN A 8 -8.79 -15.51 15.18
CA GLN A 8 -8.04 -16.65 15.72
C GLN A 8 -7.93 -16.59 17.25
N LEU A 9 -7.63 -15.43 17.82
CA LEU A 9 -7.58 -15.23 19.27
C LEU A 9 -8.93 -15.54 19.94
N ILE A 10 -10.04 -15.02 19.40
CA ILE A 10 -11.39 -15.30 19.91
C ILE A 10 -11.67 -16.80 19.89
N LYS A 11 -11.33 -17.48 18.79
CA LYS A 11 -11.48 -18.94 18.65
C LYS A 11 -10.62 -19.71 19.65
N GLN A 12 -9.39 -19.28 19.92
CA GLN A 12 -8.54 -19.91 20.94
C GLN A 12 -9.18 -19.76 22.32
N TYR A 13 -9.63 -18.56 22.67
CA TYR A 13 -10.27 -18.28 23.96
C TYR A 13 -11.58 -19.06 24.18
N SER A 14 -12.33 -19.39 23.13
CA SER A 14 -13.53 -20.22 23.26
C SER A 14 -13.23 -21.71 23.46
N GLN A 15 -12.03 -22.16 23.10
CA GLN A 15 -11.59 -23.55 23.23
C GLN A 15 -10.86 -23.84 24.56
N ILE A 16 -10.36 -22.81 25.24
CA ILE A 16 -9.67 -22.97 26.52
C ILE A 16 -10.67 -23.23 27.65
N LYS A 17 -10.52 -24.40 28.29
CA LYS A 17 -11.29 -24.84 29.47
C LYS A 17 -10.52 -24.71 30.79
N ASP A 18 -9.32 -24.12 30.77
CA ASP A 18 -8.45 -23.95 31.94
C ASP A 18 -8.91 -22.76 32.81
N ASP A 19 -8.94 -22.95 34.13
CA ASP A 19 -9.41 -21.97 35.12
C ASP A 19 -8.53 -20.71 35.20
N VAL A 20 -7.30 -20.77 34.68
CA VAL A 20 -6.43 -19.58 34.59
C VAL A 20 -6.99 -18.54 33.63
N VAL A 21 -7.90 -18.91 32.72
CA VAL A 21 -8.65 -17.94 31.92
C VAL A 21 -9.88 -17.45 32.69
N SER A 22 -9.73 -16.32 33.38
CA SER A 22 -10.83 -15.71 34.13
C SER A 22 -12.02 -15.31 33.24
N SER A 23 -13.23 -15.35 33.83
CA SER A 23 -14.45 -14.85 33.20
C SER A 23 -14.34 -13.39 32.78
N GLU A 24 -13.59 -12.59 33.55
CA GLU A 24 -13.29 -11.19 33.29
C GLU A 24 -12.45 -11.00 32.01
N LEU A 25 -11.40 -11.81 31.79
CA LEU A 25 -10.61 -11.76 30.55
C LEU A 25 -11.48 -12.04 29.32
N LYS A 26 -12.38 -13.03 29.41
CA LYS A 26 -13.33 -13.36 28.33
C LYS A 26 -14.29 -12.19 28.08
N LYS A 27 -14.77 -11.51 29.13
CA LYS A 27 -15.64 -10.32 29.03
C LYS A 27 -14.91 -9.14 28.38
N ASN A 28 -13.68 -8.86 28.82
CA ASN A 28 -12.85 -7.78 28.28
C ASN A 28 -12.49 -8.02 26.82
N LEU A 29 -12.16 -9.27 26.43
CA LEU A 29 -11.92 -9.64 25.04
C LEU A 29 -13.15 -9.38 24.17
N LYS A 30 -14.35 -9.83 24.60
CA LYS A 30 -15.60 -9.57 23.87
C LYS A 30 -15.87 -8.07 23.72
N LYS A 31 -15.77 -7.30 24.81
CA LYS A 31 -16.01 -5.85 24.80
C LYS A 31 -15.05 -5.11 23.87
N ALA A 32 -13.77 -5.47 23.88
CA ALA A 32 -12.76 -4.83 23.04
C ALA A 32 -12.94 -5.19 21.55
N THR A 33 -13.18 -6.46 21.25
CA THR A 33 -13.31 -6.97 19.88
C THR A 33 -14.62 -6.58 19.20
N HIS A 34 -15.70 -6.33 19.96
CA HIS A 34 -16.96 -5.78 19.42
C HIS A 34 -16.82 -4.33 18.97
N LYS A 35 -16.00 -3.54 19.66
CA LYS A 35 -15.82 -2.12 19.34
C LYS A 35 -14.93 -1.91 18.12
N ARG A 36 -13.81 -2.65 18.03
CA ARG A 36 -12.80 -2.45 16.99
C ARG A 36 -11.82 -3.61 16.87
N ILE A 37 -10.90 -3.48 15.92
CA ILE A 37 -9.69 -4.30 15.86
C ILE A 37 -8.81 -3.94 17.07
N LEU A 38 -8.28 -4.95 17.76
CA LEU A 38 -7.36 -4.79 18.88
C LEU A 38 -6.05 -4.09 18.44
N SER A 39 -5.35 -3.44 19.37
CA SER A 39 -3.97 -2.95 19.19
C SER A 39 -2.95 -4.04 19.51
N ASP A 40 -1.71 -3.92 19.03
CA ASP A 40 -0.68 -4.94 19.27
C ASP A 40 -0.44 -5.16 20.79
N LYS A 41 -0.53 -4.11 21.61
CA LYS A 41 -0.51 -4.21 23.10
C LYS A 41 -1.72 -4.98 23.64
N GLU A 42 -2.94 -4.68 23.19
CA GLU A 42 -4.15 -5.41 23.64
C GLU A 42 -4.12 -6.88 23.23
N TYR A 43 -3.61 -7.20 22.06
CA TYR A 43 -3.47 -8.60 21.66
C TYR A 43 -2.44 -9.34 22.50
N LEU A 44 -1.30 -8.71 22.80
CA LEU A 44 -0.33 -9.29 23.73
C LEU A 44 -0.89 -9.43 25.14
N TYR A 45 -1.70 -8.48 25.61
CA TYR A 45 -2.40 -8.58 26.89
C TYR A 45 -3.20 -9.88 26.98
N PHE A 46 -4.04 -10.17 25.99
CA PHE A 46 -4.81 -11.43 25.98
C PHE A 46 -3.92 -12.66 25.74
N LYS A 47 -2.94 -12.59 24.84
CA LYS A 47 -1.98 -13.69 24.65
C LYS A 47 -1.16 -14.02 25.90
N GLN A 48 -1.05 -13.09 26.83
CA GLN A 48 -0.36 -13.24 28.10
C GLN A 48 -1.32 -13.38 29.29
N LEU A 49 -2.61 -13.70 29.04
CA LEU A 49 -3.61 -13.89 30.10
C LEU A 49 -3.75 -12.69 31.06
N GLY A 50 -3.58 -11.48 30.54
CA GLY A 50 -3.64 -10.24 31.32
C GLY A 50 -2.53 -10.10 32.34
N ARG A 51 -1.37 -10.73 32.11
CA ARG A 51 -0.21 -10.68 33.00
C ARG A 51 1.04 -10.20 32.26
N ASP A 52 1.95 -9.61 33.00
CA ASP A 52 3.28 -9.25 32.52
C ASP A 52 4.05 -10.53 32.20
N LEU A 53 4.72 -10.55 31.03
CA LEU A 53 5.41 -11.75 30.59
C LEU A 53 6.65 -12.08 31.44
N PHE A 54 7.29 -11.10 32.08
CA PHE A 54 8.56 -11.29 32.77
C PHE A 54 8.44 -11.52 34.27
N ASP A 55 7.37 -11.07 34.92
CA ASP A 55 7.17 -11.31 36.37
C ASP A 55 5.82 -11.97 36.70
N GLY A 56 4.95 -12.19 35.70
CA GLY A 56 3.64 -12.80 35.88
C GLY A 56 2.63 -11.96 36.67
N MET A 57 2.96 -10.71 37.03
CA MET A 57 2.04 -9.85 37.77
C MET A 57 0.84 -9.46 36.89
N PRO A 58 -0.36 -9.33 37.47
CA PRO A 58 -1.53 -8.85 36.75
C PRO A 58 -1.30 -7.47 36.10
N LEU A 59 -1.83 -7.33 34.90
CA LEU A 59 -1.92 -6.09 34.14
C LEU A 59 -3.39 -5.64 34.11
N ASP A 60 -3.59 -4.35 34.27
CA ASP A 60 -4.90 -3.73 34.18
C ASP A 60 -5.25 -3.46 32.71
N PHE A 61 -6.40 -3.97 32.24
CA PHE A 61 -6.83 -3.82 30.86
C PHE A 61 -7.03 -2.34 30.48
N GLU A 62 -7.52 -1.51 31.42
CA GLU A 62 -7.78 -0.09 31.16
C GLU A 62 -6.49 0.70 30.96
N LYS A 63 -5.38 0.21 31.52
CA LYS A 63 -4.04 0.81 31.43
C LYS A 63 -3.15 0.14 30.38
N VAL A 64 -3.69 -0.72 29.51
CA VAL A 64 -2.89 -1.47 28.53
C VAL A 64 -2.00 -0.59 27.66
N ASN A 65 -2.46 0.61 27.32
CA ASN A 65 -1.70 1.52 26.48
C ASN A 65 -0.49 2.16 27.20
N THR A 66 -0.47 2.19 28.53
CA THR A 66 0.65 2.74 29.33
C THR A 66 1.78 1.74 29.54
N TYR A 67 1.56 0.46 29.30
CA TYR A 67 2.59 -0.56 29.40
C TYR A 67 3.53 -0.56 28.18
N ASN A 68 4.71 -1.16 28.35
CA ASN A 68 5.77 -1.15 27.34
C ASN A 68 5.76 -2.44 26.54
N LEU A 69 6.15 -2.33 25.26
CA LEU A 69 6.55 -3.48 24.47
C LEU A 69 8.06 -3.64 24.62
N SER A 70 8.48 -4.77 25.18
CA SER A 70 9.89 -5.11 25.34
C SER A 70 10.24 -6.27 24.43
N HIS A 71 11.36 -6.18 23.71
CA HIS A 71 11.86 -7.32 22.94
C HIS A 71 12.27 -8.46 23.86
N ILE A 72 11.97 -9.70 23.50
CA ILE A 72 12.37 -10.90 24.23
C ILE A 72 13.87 -11.14 24.01
N LEU A 73 14.25 -11.34 22.74
CA LEU A 73 15.63 -11.30 22.31
C LEU A 73 16.03 -9.84 22.10
N PRO A 74 17.16 -9.37 22.66
CA PRO A 74 17.64 -8.01 22.46
C PRO A 74 17.71 -7.62 20.97
N ASN A 75 17.35 -6.38 20.63
CA ASN A 75 17.42 -5.89 19.25
C ASN A 75 18.88 -5.84 18.71
N SER A 76 19.86 -5.74 19.61
CA SER A 76 21.29 -5.91 19.30
C SER A 76 21.63 -7.33 18.88
N TYR A 77 20.89 -8.33 19.34
CA TYR A 77 21.08 -9.75 19.01
C TYR A 77 20.26 -10.16 17.79
N VAL A 78 18.97 -9.86 17.75
CA VAL A 78 18.09 -10.14 16.60
C VAL A 78 17.20 -8.92 16.39
N SER A 79 17.22 -8.35 15.18
CA SER A 79 16.26 -7.30 14.84
C SER A 79 14.96 -7.94 14.41
N ASP A 80 14.09 -8.28 15.36
CA ASP A 80 12.75 -8.80 15.10
C ASP A 80 11.73 -7.98 15.90
N ASN A 81 10.97 -7.15 15.20
CA ASN A 81 9.90 -6.34 15.77
C ASN A 81 8.52 -7.02 15.66
N SER A 82 8.46 -8.29 15.28
CA SER A 82 7.21 -9.03 15.22
C SER A 82 6.69 -9.35 16.63
N LEU A 83 5.39 -9.58 16.74
CA LEU A 83 4.75 -10.04 17.99
C LEU A 83 5.35 -11.34 18.56
N ASN A 84 6.11 -12.10 17.77
CA ASN A 84 6.82 -13.29 18.24
C ASN A 84 8.04 -12.93 19.11
N ASN A 85 8.64 -11.75 18.92
CA ASN A 85 9.76 -11.28 19.73
C ASN A 85 9.40 -10.10 20.64
N LEU A 86 8.13 -9.68 20.70
CA LEU A 86 7.67 -8.61 21.60
C LEU A 86 6.87 -9.16 22.78
N ALA A 87 7.08 -8.60 23.96
CA ALA A 87 6.39 -8.89 25.20
C ALA A 87 5.70 -7.63 25.73
N LEU A 88 4.47 -7.75 26.22
CA LEU A 88 3.83 -6.67 26.99
C LEU A 88 4.31 -6.77 28.44
N THR A 89 4.87 -5.68 28.97
CA THR A 89 5.49 -5.66 30.29
C THR A 89 5.43 -4.27 30.93
N LYS A 90 5.53 -4.19 32.25
CA LYS A 90 5.67 -2.95 33.00
C LYS A 90 7.01 -2.29 32.68
N GLN A 91 7.06 -0.96 32.76
CA GLN A 91 8.27 -0.18 32.48
C GLN A 91 9.46 -0.62 33.34
N ILE A 92 9.24 -0.91 34.62
CA ILE A 92 10.29 -1.37 35.56
C ILE A 92 10.97 -2.64 35.03
N ASN A 93 10.19 -3.61 34.55
CA ASN A 93 10.71 -4.86 34.01
C ASN A 93 11.39 -4.66 32.65
N ALA A 94 10.83 -3.81 31.79
CA ALA A 94 11.48 -3.44 30.53
C ALA A 94 12.87 -2.83 30.77
N THR A 95 13.00 -1.93 31.74
CA THR A 95 14.28 -1.31 32.13
C THR A 95 15.24 -2.33 32.76
N LYS A 96 14.76 -3.16 33.69
CA LYS A 96 15.57 -4.21 34.34
C LYS A 96 16.10 -5.23 33.33
N LYS A 97 15.28 -5.61 32.36
CA LYS A 97 15.65 -6.50 31.25
C LYS A 97 16.71 -5.84 30.37
N GLY A 98 16.48 -4.58 29.95
CA GLY A 98 17.39 -3.84 29.09
C GLY A 98 17.82 -4.66 27.86
N ASN A 99 19.13 -4.78 27.65
CA ASN A 99 19.75 -5.58 26.58
C ASN A 99 20.07 -7.02 26.98
N LYS A 100 19.61 -7.52 28.14
CA LYS A 100 19.81 -8.91 28.56
C LYS A 100 18.80 -9.84 27.88
N PHE A 101 19.01 -11.15 27.94
CA PHE A 101 18.03 -12.12 27.46
C PHE A 101 16.91 -12.28 28.50
N ALA A 102 15.69 -12.64 28.06
CA ALA A 102 14.55 -12.78 28.95
C ALA A 102 14.66 -13.97 29.93
N ASN A 103 15.55 -14.94 29.65
CA ASN A 103 15.79 -16.11 30.50
C ASN A 103 16.18 -15.75 31.93
N VAL A 104 16.75 -14.57 32.18
CA VAL A 104 17.08 -14.06 33.52
C VAL A 104 15.85 -13.95 34.45
N PHE A 105 14.64 -13.89 33.89
CA PHE A 105 13.40 -13.84 34.65
C PHE A 105 12.78 -15.21 34.91
N ALA A 106 13.25 -16.27 34.24
CA ALA A 106 12.61 -17.59 34.21
C ALA A 106 12.43 -18.22 35.60
N GLN A 107 13.40 -17.99 36.51
CA GLN A 107 13.40 -18.54 37.87
C GLN A 107 12.58 -17.72 38.87
N ASN A 108 12.10 -16.52 38.50
CA ASN A 108 11.29 -15.70 39.40
C ASN A 108 9.98 -16.41 39.75
N GLN A 109 9.53 -16.27 41.00
CA GLN A 109 8.28 -16.84 41.48
C GLN A 109 7.11 -15.90 41.21
N ILE A 110 5.99 -16.47 40.76
CA ILE A 110 4.72 -15.78 40.59
C ILE A 110 3.82 -16.21 41.75
N SER A 111 3.93 -15.53 42.90
CA SER A 111 3.24 -15.92 44.14
C SER A 111 1.72 -16.11 43.96
N SER A 112 1.08 -15.26 43.13
CA SER A 112 -0.36 -15.34 42.85
C SER A 112 -0.81 -16.60 42.09
N LEU A 113 0.12 -17.35 41.49
CA LEU A 113 -0.16 -18.57 40.73
C LEU A 113 0.57 -19.80 41.29
N GLY A 114 1.42 -19.64 42.31
CA GLY A 114 2.18 -20.75 42.89
C GLY A 114 3.17 -21.42 41.93
N LEU A 115 3.68 -20.69 40.94
CA LEU A 115 4.55 -21.23 39.88
C LEU A 115 5.64 -20.24 39.48
N THR A 116 6.70 -20.74 38.85
CA THR A 116 7.77 -19.91 38.28
C THR A 116 7.33 -19.25 36.99
N VAL A 117 7.98 -18.15 36.61
CA VAL A 117 7.78 -17.49 35.31
C VAL A 117 8.03 -18.45 34.14
N ARG A 118 8.99 -19.38 34.28
CA ARG A 118 9.23 -20.46 33.32
C ARG A 118 7.97 -21.31 33.10
N ASN A 119 7.40 -21.84 34.19
CA ASN A 119 6.20 -22.67 34.13
C ASN A 119 4.99 -21.89 33.60
N PHE A 120 4.94 -20.58 33.82
CA PHE A 120 3.93 -19.73 33.21
C PHE A 120 4.06 -19.69 31.69
N TRP A 121 5.29 -19.57 31.17
CA TRP A 121 5.52 -19.63 29.72
C TRP A 121 5.16 -21.00 29.14
N ASP A 122 5.49 -22.09 29.82
CA ASP A 122 5.09 -23.45 29.43
C ASP A 122 3.56 -23.53 29.31
N LYS A 123 2.85 -23.05 30.34
CA LYS A 123 1.39 -23.02 30.35
C LYS A 123 0.80 -22.19 29.19
N LEU A 124 1.43 -21.07 28.81
CA LEU A 124 0.98 -20.29 27.65
C LEU A 124 1.14 -21.05 26.32
N VAL A 125 2.16 -21.91 26.19
CA VAL A 125 2.35 -22.79 25.02
C VAL A 125 1.28 -23.88 24.99
N ASP A 126 1.01 -24.53 26.12
CA ASP A 126 -0.01 -25.58 26.23
C ASP A 126 -1.40 -25.07 25.85
N LEU A 127 -1.72 -23.84 26.27
CA LEU A 127 -2.96 -23.15 25.92
C LEU A 127 -2.97 -22.61 24.47
N ARG A 128 -1.90 -22.83 23.70
CA ARG A 128 -1.69 -22.31 22.33
C ARG A 128 -1.78 -20.78 22.23
N LEU A 129 -1.55 -20.10 23.35
CA LEU A 129 -1.48 -18.65 23.41
C LEU A 129 -0.09 -18.16 23.00
N MET A 130 0.96 -18.94 23.28
CA MET A 130 2.32 -18.70 22.82
C MET A 130 2.73 -19.66 21.69
N SER A 131 3.50 -19.17 20.73
CA SER A 131 4.12 -20.03 19.71
C SER A 131 5.41 -20.66 20.23
N ASN A 132 5.74 -21.86 19.76
CA ASN A 132 7.00 -22.53 20.12
C ASN A 132 8.22 -21.64 19.81
N SER A 133 8.21 -20.89 18.71
CA SER A 133 9.30 -19.96 18.38
C SER A 133 9.48 -18.84 19.41
N LYS A 134 8.38 -18.27 19.90
CA LYS A 134 8.40 -17.22 20.94
C LYS A 134 8.86 -17.78 22.28
N PHE A 135 8.43 -18.98 22.60
CA PHE A 135 8.87 -19.70 23.78
C PHE A 135 10.37 -20.00 23.76
N TYR A 136 10.91 -20.52 22.65
CA TYR A 136 12.34 -20.75 22.50
C TYR A 136 13.13 -19.45 22.62
N ALA A 137 12.63 -18.33 22.09
CA ALA A 137 13.23 -17.02 22.27
C ALA A 137 13.31 -16.60 23.75
N LEU A 138 12.28 -16.89 24.57
CA LEU A 138 12.27 -16.56 26.00
C LEU A 138 13.33 -17.30 26.81
N ILE A 139 13.61 -18.55 26.44
CA ILE A 139 14.59 -19.40 27.13
C ILE A 139 15.93 -19.49 26.45
N THR A 140 16.13 -18.70 25.40
CA THR A 140 17.42 -18.64 24.73
C THR A 140 18.44 -18.14 25.74
N ASP A 141 19.40 -18.99 26.05
CA ASP A 141 20.60 -18.64 26.78
C ASP A 141 21.71 -18.33 25.75
N PRO A 142 22.24 -17.09 25.71
CA PRO A 142 23.29 -16.71 24.78
C PRO A 142 24.55 -17.57 24.90
N ASP A 143 24.87 -18.06 26.10
CA ASP A 143 26.11 -18.80 26.36
C ASP A 143 25.97 -20.29 26.03
N ALA A 144 24.73 -20.79 25.88
CA ALA A 144 24.43 -22.19 25.54
C ALA A 144 23.95 -22.40 24.09
N VAL A 145 23.99 -21.37 23.22
CA VAL A 145 23.58 -21.52 21.81
C VAL A 145 24.61 -22.36 21.04
N ASN A 146 24.34 -23.66 20.92
CA ASN A 146 25.19 -24.57 20.15
C ASN A 146 25.21 -24.25 18.63
N LYS A 147 26.23 -24.77 17.92
CA LYS A 147 26.47 -24.53 16.47
C LYS A 147 25.23 -24.80 15.61
N VAL A 148 24.49 -25.88 15.89
CA VAL A 148 23.28 -26.27 15.15
C VAL A 148 22.16 -25.25 15.34
N SER A 149 22.01 -24.69 16.53
CA SER A 149 21.02 -23.65 16.83
C SER A 149 21.38 -22.33 16.17
N GLN A 150 22.67 -21.96 16.13
CA GLN A 150 23.13 -20.75 15.45
C GLN A 150 22.76 -20.76 13.96
N THR A 151 23.06 -21.84 13.23
CA THR A 151 22.72 -21.92 11.81
C THR A 151 21.21 -21.90 11.56
N LYS A 152 20.42 -22.55 12.41
CA LYS A 152 18.95 -22.46 12.34
C LYS A 152 18.48 -21.01 12.53
N LEU A 153 19.08 -20.27 13.46
CA LEU A 153 18.77 -18.84 13.66
C LEU A 153 19.16 -17.99 12.45
N ILE A 154 20.35 -18.19 11.87
CA ILE A 154 20.78 -17.51 10.63
C ILE A 154 19.77 -17.77 9.52
N SER A 155 19.40 -19.04 9.31
CA SER A 155 18.44 -19.41 8.27
C SER A 155 17.08 -18.76 8.51
N HIS A 156 16.61 -18.72 9.76
CA HIS A 156 15.34 -18.06 10.07
C HIS A 156 15.38 -16.55 9.76
N GLN A 157 16.51 -15.89 10.02
CA GLN A 157 16.65 -14.45 9.83
C GLN A 157 16.93 -14.05 8.38
N LEU A 158 17.70 -14.83 7.63
CA LEU A 158 18.14 -14.46 6.27
C LEU A 158 17.35 -15.14 5.16
N THR A 159 16.87 -16.36 5.38
CA THR A 159 16.18 -17.12 4.33
C THR A 159 14.73 -16.67 4.19
N GLU A 160 14.30 -16.44 2.95
CA GLU A 160 12.90 -16.18 2.63
C GLU A 160 12.11 -17.50 2.63
N ASN A 161 10.98 -17.53 3.33
CA ASN A 161 10.15 -18.74 3.48
C ASN A 161 8.86 -18.68 2.67
N ASN A 162 8.52 -17.53 2.10
CA ASN A 162 7.34 -17.38 1.25
C ASN A 162 7.49 -18.19 -0.05
N LYS A 163 6.59 -19.16 -0.24
CA LYS A 163 6.57 -20.03 -1.43
C LYS A 163 6.40 -19.25 -2.74
N VAL A 164 5.64 -18.15 -2.73
CA VAL A 164 5.45 -17.30 -3.92
C VAL A 164 6.76 -16.62 -4.31
N ILE A 165 7.51 -16.10 -3.32
CA ILE A 165 8.81 -15.46 -3.58
C ILE A 165 9.82 -16.50 -4.09
N LYS A 166 9.83 -17.71 -3.51
CA LYS A 166 10.67 -18.81 -4.00
C LYS A 166 10.35 -19.19 -5.44
N LEU A 167 9.07 -19.27 -5.80
CA LEU A 167 8.65 -19.54 -7.17
C LEU A 167 9.12 -18.43 -8.12
N LEU A 168 8.93 -17.16 -7.74
CA LEU A 168 9.40 -16.02 -8.52
C LEU A 168 10.92 -16.05 -8.72
N ALA A 169 11.68 -16.34 -7.65
CA ALA A 169 13.13 -16.48 -7.73
C ALA A 169 13.54 -17.63 -8.66
N THR A 170 12.78 -18.74 -8.69
CA THR A 170 12.99 -19.86 -9.63
C THR A 170 12.82 -19.40 -11.07
N ILE A 171 11.74 -18.66 -11.36
CA ILE A 171 11.45 -18.12 -12.69
C ILE A 171 12.57 -17.17 -13.13
N LEU A 172 12.99 -16.26 -12.25
CA LEU A 172 14.07 -15.31 -12.53
C LEU A 172 15.41 -16.02 -12.75
N GLN A 173 15.75 -17.02 -11.92
CA GLN A 173 16.99 -17.79 -12.09
C GLN A 173 17.01 -18.57 -13.40
N THR A 174 15.86 -19.12 -13.81
CA THR A 174 15.72 -19.83 -15.09
C THR A 174 15.90 -18.88 -16.27
N LYS A 175 15.34 -17.66 -16.17
CA LYS A 175 15.45 -16.64 -17.21
C LYS A 175 16.85 -15.99 -17.28
N TYR A 176 17.52 -15.86 -16.13
CA TYR A 176 18.83 -15.21 -15.99
C TYR A 176 19.82 -16.13 -15.26
N PRO A 177 20.33 -17.19 -15.93
CA PRO A 177 21.13 -18.25 -15.27
C PRO A 177 22.44 -17.74 -14.67
N ASN A 178 23.06 -16.72 -15.28
CA ASN A 178 24.33 -16.15 -14.82
C ASN A 178 24.16 -15.09 -13.73
N SER A 179 22.92 -14.77 -13.33
CA SER A 179 22.63 -13.77 -12.32
C SER A 179 22.43 -14.40 -10.94
N LYS A 180 22.87 -13.69 -9.89
CA LYS A 180 22.61 -14.07 -8.51
C LYS A 180 21.29 -13.46 -8.04
N ILE A 181 20.30 -14.31 -7.78
CA ILE A 181 18.99 -13.87 -7.28
C ILE A 181 19.04 -13.77 -5.75
N ILE A 182 19.09 -12.53 -5.23
CA ILE A 182 19.16 -12.25 -3.79
C ILE A 182 17.77 -11.96 -3.26
N THR A 183 17.34 -12.68 -2.22
CA THR A 183 16.08 -12.41 -1.51
C THR A 183 16.32 -11.53 -0.29
N VAL A 184 15.65 -10.37 -0.23
CA VAL A 184 15.69 -9.46 0.92
C VAL A 184 14.35 -9.46 1.62
N ARG A 185 14.37 -9.71 2.94
CA ARG A 185 13.14 -9.75 3.75
C ARG A 185 12.65 -8.34 4.08
N ASN A 186 11.32 -8.18 4.13
CA ASN A 186 10.68 -6.90 4.45
C ASN A 186 11.09 -6.30 5.81
N ASN A 187 11.46 -7.15 6.76
CA ASN A 187 11.95 -6.71 8.07
C ASN A 187 13.24 -5.88 7.96
N ASN A 188 14.13 -6.22 7.01
CA ASN A 188 15.36 -5.46 6.78
C ASN A 188 15.05 -4.06 6.22
N ILE A 189 14.09 -3.97 5.28
CA ILE A 189 13.61 -2.69 4.72
C ILE A 189 13.00 -1.83 5.83
N SER A 190 12.13 -2.43 6.65
CA SER A 190 11.47 -1.78 7.78
C SER A 190 12.48 -1.26 8.82
N GLN A 191 13.55 -2.03 9.08
CA GLN A 191 14.62 -1.64 9.98
C GLN A 191 15.39 -0.41 9.46
N ILE A 192 15.77 -0.39 8.18
CA ILE A 192 16.40 0.78 7.53
C ILE A 192 15.49 2.01 7.64
N ARG A 193 14.21 1.85 7.29
CA ARG A 193 13.24 2.96 7.34
C ARG A 193 13.12 3.55 8.73
N ARG A 194 12.91 2.70 9.75
CA ARG A 194 12.79 3.15 11.15
C ARG A 194 14.05 3.85 11.63
N SER A 195 15.23 3.26 11.39
CA SER A 195 16.50 3.83 11.86
C SER A 195 16.86 5.16 11.19
N LEU A 196 16.41 5.40 9.95
CA LEU A 196 16.70 6.61 9.21
C LEU A 196 15.53 7.61 9.14
N ASN A 197 14.43 7.33 9.86
CA ASN A 197 13.17 8.07 9.82
C ASN A 197 12.62 8.29 8.38
N LEU A 198 12.62 7.23 7.57
CA LEU A 198 12.08 7.22 6.21
C LEU A 198 10.62 6.73 6.26
N LEU A 199 9.70 7.67 6.47
CA LEU A 199 8.27 7.40 6.62
C LEU A 199 7.70 6.67 5.40
N ASN A 200 6.82 5.71 5.65
CA ASN A 200 6.09 4.97 4.62
C ASN A 200 4.62 5.41 4.66
N LEU A 201 4.21 6.24 3.69
CA LEU A 201 2.89 6.86 3.62
C LEU A 201 2.29 6.68 2.21
N PRO A 202 1.82 5.46 1.88
CA PRO A 202 1.21 5.17 0.59
C PRO A 202 -0.11 5.94 0.37
N THR A 203 -0.66 6.51 1.44
CA THR A 203 -1.81 7.43 1.42
C THR A 203 -1.50 8.74 0.71
N VAL A 204 -0.23 9.19 0.73
CA VAL A 204 0.21 10.45 0.11
C VAL A 204 0.54 10.25 -1.37
N ASN A 205 1.35 9.26 -1.71
CA ASN A 205 1.77 8.96 -3.09
C ASN A 205 2.31 7.53 -3.24
N ASP A 206 2.63 7.13 -4.47
CA ASP A 206 3.16 5.79 -4.78
C ASP A 206 4.69 5.67 -4.71
N TYR A 207 5.41 6.73 -4.30
CA TYR A 207 6.88 6.75 -4.32
C TYR A 207 7.53 5.77 -3.33
N ASP A 208 6.80 5.39 -2.27
CA ASP A 208 7.31 4.45 -1.28
C ASP A 208 7.60 3.07 -1.86
N ILE A 209 6.90 2.66 -2.92
CA ILE A 209 7.15 1.38 -3.61
C ILE A 209 8.53 1.39 -4.28
N GLY A 210 8.85 2.49 -4.98
CA GLY A 210 10.14 2.67 -5.63
C GLY A 210 11.28 2.76 -4.61
N LEU A 211 11.05 3.48 -3.50
CA LEU A 211 12.01 3.57 -2.42
C LEU A 211 12.27 2.22 -1.73
N ASP A 212 11.23 1.43 -1.48
CA ASP A 212 11.38 0.08 -0.91
C ASP A 212 12.17 -0.85 -1.83
N ALA A 213 11.98 -0.75 -3.14
CA ALA A 213 12.79 -1.47 -4.12
C ALA A 213 14.26 -1.01 -4.09
N TYR A 214 14.51 0.30 -3.99
CA TYR A 214 15.85 0.85 -3.86
C TYR A 214 16.55 0.39 -2.56
N ILE A 215 15.86 0.50 -1.42
CA ILE A 215 16.36 0.01 -0.12
C ILE A 215 16.68 -1.49 -0.21
N SER A 216 15.82 -2.28 -0.86
CA SER A 216 16.06 -3.71 -1.08
C SER A 216 17.33 -3.97 -1.87
N GLY A 217 17.58 -3.19 -2.93
CA GLY A 217 18.83 -3.26 -3.69
C GLY A 217 20.06 -2.93 -2.84
N VAL A 218 20.00 -1.85 -2.04
CA VAL A 218 21.08 -1.44 -1.13
C VAL A 218 21.36 -2.53 -0.09
N VAL A 219 20.31 -3.09 0.55
CA VAL A 219 20.44 -4.16 1.55
C VAL A 219 20.99 -5.44 0.93
N GLY A 220 20.52 -5.82 -0.27
CA GLY A 220 21.01 -6.99 -0.99
C GLY A 220 22.49 -6.87 -1.34
N ASN A 221 22.89 -5.70 -1.86
CA ASN A 221 24.30 -5.40 -2.15
C ASN A 221 25.16 -5.39 -0.88
N TYR A 222 24.64 -4.80 0.20
CA TYR A 222 25.28 -4.80 1.51
C TYR A 222 25.52 -6.23 2.02
N PHE A 223 24.50 -7.09 2.03
CA PHE A 223 24.64 -8.48 2.49
C PHE A 223 25.61 -9.29 1.64
N TYR A 224 25.54 -9.15 0.31
CA TYR A 224 26.39 -9.88 -0.61
C TYR A 224 27.89 -9.63 -0.35
N ASN A 225 28.25 -8.38 -0.07
CA ASN A 225 29.64 -7.97 0.12
C ASN A 225 30.12 -8.16 1.57
N ILE A 226 29.29 -7.83 2.56
CA ILE A 226 29.69 -7.90 3.97
C ILE A 226 29.66 -9.31 4.52
N TYR A 227 28.78 -10.19 4.04
CA TYR A 227 28.63 -11.55 4.55
C TYR A 227 28.85 -12.65 3.50
N PRO A 228 30.06 -12.79 2.89
CA PRO A 228 30.32 -13.81 1.88
C PRO A 228 30.00 -15.24 2.34
N LYS A 229 30.33 -15.57 3.60
CA LYS A 229 30.06 -16.91 4.17
C LYS A 229 28.55 -17.19 4.39
N LEU A 230 27.70 -16.15 4.38
CA LEU A 230 26.25 -16.28 4.58
C LEU A 230 25.44 -16.22 3.28
N ARG A 231 26.10 -16.04 2.12
CA ARG A 231 25.45 -16.00 0.81
C ARG A 231 24.47 -17.15 0.55
N PRO A 232 24.77 -18.42 0.92
CA PRO A 232 23.82 -19.51 0.71
C PRO A 232 22.46 -19.34 1.41
N PHE A 233 22.35 -18.49 2.43
CA PHE A 233 21.09 -18.26 3.14
C PHE A 233 20.16 -17.27 2.43
N PHE A 234 20.68 -16.42 1.55
CA PHE A 234 19.90 -15.36 0.89
C PHE A 234 20.07 -15.31 -0.64
N ILE A 235 21.03 -16.03 -1.22
CA ILE A 235 21.10 -16.30 -2.66
C ILE A 235 20.29 -17.54 -2.97
N TYR A 236 19.33 -17.40 -3.88
CA TYR A 236 18.46 -18.50 -4.29
C TYR A 236 19.28 -19.63 -4.94
N GLY A 237 18.92 -20.88 -4.65
CA GLY A 237 19.58 -22.08 -5.20
C GLY A 237 20.86 -22.51 -4.48
N GLU A 238 21.57 -21.60 -3.80
CA GLU A 238 22.84 -21.92 -3.12
C GLU A 238 22.65 -22.64 -1.77
N TYR A 239 21.47 -22.52 -1.15
CA TYR A 239 21.17 -23.14 0.16
C TYR A 239 21.28 -24.67 0.14
N PHE A 240 20.79 -25.33 -0.91
CA PHE A 240 20.78 -26.80 -0.99
C PHE A 240 22.16 -27.37 -1.25
N SER A 241 22.95 -26.74 -2.13
CA SER A 241 24.35 -27.10 -2.38
C SER A 241 25.21 -26.94 -1.12
N PHE A 242 24.92 -25.92 -0.31
CA PHE A 242 25.58 -25.70 0.99
C PHE A 242 25.20 -26.76 2.04
N LYS A 243 23.93 -27.20 2.08
CA LYS A 243 23.43 -28.17 3.08
C LYS A 243 24.07 -29.55 2.96
N ASN A 244 24.58 -29.91 1.77
CA ASN A 244 25.24 -31.19 1.52
C ASN A 244 26.74 -31.19 1.93
N ASN A 245 27.37 -30.01 2.09
CA ASN A 245 28.78 -29.84 2.48
C ASN A 245 28.94 -29.37 3.94
N TYR A 246 27.92 -29.61 4.77
CA TYR A 246 27.62 -28.85 5.98
C TYR A 246 28.49 -29.16 7.20
N GLU A 247 29.34 -30.18 7.18
CA GLU A 247 30.04 -30.63 8.39
C GLU A 247 31.08 -29.65 8.97
N GLN A 248 31.43 -28.52 8.32
CA GLN A 248 32.63 -27.76 8.70
C GLN A 248 32.51 -26.22 8.87
N SER A 249 31.41 -25.54 8.56
CA SER A 249 31.37 -24.07 8.71
C SER A 249 30.76 -23.61 10.04
N SER A 250 31.60 -23.32 11.04
CA SER A 250 31.18 -22.64 12.27
C SER A 250 31.02 -21.12 12.03
N PHE A 251 29.79 -20.61 12.18
CA PHE A 251 29.52 -19.17 12.21
C PHE A 251 29.58 -18.67 13.64
N ASN A 252 30.74 -18.20 14.12
CA ASN A 252 30.84 -17.60 15.45
C ASN A 252 30.24 -16.18 15.44
N LEU A 253 28.91 -16.11 15.42
CA LEU A 253 28.15 -14.85 15.43
C LEU A 253 27.66 -14.55 16.84
N LYS A 254 28.14 -13.45 17.41
CA LYS A 254 27.63 -12.90 18.68
C LYS A 254 26.28 -12.17 18.51
N SER A 255 25.90 -11.86 17.27
CA SER A 255 24.65 -11.18 16.90
C SER A 255 24.16 -11.64 15.53
N PHE A 256 22.84 -11.70 15.38
CA PHE A 256 22.07 -11.96 14.17
C PHE A 256 21.36 -10.70 13.65
N ASN A 257 21.71 -9.51 14.14
CA ASN A 257 21.31 -8.24 13.55
C ASN A 257 22.31 -7.83 12.47
N PHE A 258 22.09 -8.34 11.26
CA PHE A 258 23.03 -8.19 10.14
C PHE A 258 23.17 -6.74 9.64
N LEU A 259 22.25 -5.84 10.00
CA LEU A 259 22.33 -4.41 9.65
C LEU A 259 22.91 -3.55 10.78
N TRP A 260 23.28 -4.14 11.93
CA TRP A 260 23.75 -3.38 13.09
C TRP A 260 24.94 -2.48 12.76
N LYS A 261 25.93 -3.00 12.01
CA LYS A 261 27.11 -2.23 11.60
C LYS A 261 26.74 -1.01 10.75
N LEU A 262 25.77 -1.16 9.85
CA LEU A 262 25.31 -0.05 9.01
C LEU A 262 24.55 1.00 9.82
N LEU A 263 23.73 0.58 10.79
CA LEU A 263 22.77 1.46 11.44
C LEU A 263 23.27 2.09 12.74
N ASN A 264 23.97 1.32 13.57
CA ASN A 264 24.27 1.68 14.96
C ASN A 264 25.76 1.81 15.27
N ASP A 265 26.65 1.34 14.38
CA ASP A 265 28.09 1.48 14.59
C ASP A 265 28.53 2.94 14.49
N LYS A 266 29.55 3.29 15.27
CA LYS A 266 30.15 4.62 15.25
C LYS A 266 31.21 4.76 14.15
N ASN A 267 31.79 3.64 13.72
CA ASN A 267 32.79 3.63 12.66
C ASN A 267 32.14 3.83 11.29
N ASP A 268 32.76 4.67 10.46
CA ASP A 268 32.27 4.90 9.10
C ASP A 268 32.64 3.76 8.15
N GLU A 269 33.80 3.15 8.35
CA GLU A 269 34.24 2.02 7.53
C GLU A 269 33.53 0.73 7.91
N ILE A 270 32.84 0.14 6.93
CA ILE A 270 32.20 -1.16 7.07
C ILE A 270 33.07 -2.21 6.38
N CYS A 271 33.66 -3.08 7.20
CA CYS A 271 34.50 -4.18 6.75
C CYS A 271 33.72 -5.47 6.52
N ILE A 272 34.25 -6.34 5.64
CA ILE A 272 33.76 -7.71 5.45
C ILE A 272 33.76 -8.45 6.79
N SER A 273 32.66 -9.14 7.10
CA SER A 273 32.48 -9.83 8.37
C SER A 273 33.59 -10.86 8.63
N GLY A 274 34.26 -10.73 9.76
CA GLY A 274 35.39 -11.58 10.16
C GLY A 274 36.75 -11.14 9.58
N THR A 275 36.83 -9.96 8.96
CA THR A 275 38.08 -9.39 8.41
C THR A 275 38.16 -7.89 8.71
N ASN A 276 39.33 -7.29 8.45
CA ASN A 276 39.55 -5.84 8.51
C ASN A 276 39.58 -5.17 7.13
N THR A 277 39.00 -5.80 6.10
CA THR A 277 38.97 -5.24 4.75
C THR A 277 37.77 -4.31 4.58
N PRO A 278 37.95 -2.99 4.40
CA PRO A 278 36.85 -2.05 4.22
C PRO A 278 36.21 -2.22 2.85
N VAL A 279 34.88 -2.12 2.78
CA VAL A 279 34.12 -2.25 1.51
C VAL A 279 33.17 -1.09 1.29
N PHE A 280 32.56 -0.58 2.36
CA PHE A 280 31.62 0.53 2.28
C PHE A 280 31.92 1.61 3.29
N SER A 281 31.58 2.85 2.94
CA SER A 281 31.39 3.94 3.89
C SER A 281 29.93 3.99 4.33
N ARG A 282 29.71 3.99 5.64
CA ARG A 282 28.40 4.04 6.30
C ARG A 282 27.67 5.33 5.96
N SER A 283 28.34 6.47 6.11
CA SER A 283 27.80 7.80 5.80
C SER A 283 27.35 7.88 4.35
N ASN A 284 28.14 7.38 3.40
CA ASN A 284 27.78 7.35 1.99
C ASN A 284 26.48 6.57 1.73
N ILE A 285 26.34 5.36 2.29
CA ILE A 285 25.10 4.58 2.14
C ILE A 285 23.90 5.33 2.74
N ILE A 286 24.04 5.89 3.94
CA ILE A 286 22.97 6.64 4.63
C ILE A 286 22.57 7.88 3.82
N ASP A 287 23.54 8.62 3.28
CA ASP A 287 23.30 9.83 2.50
C ASP A 287 22.61 9.51 1.17
N GLN A 288 22.99 8.43 0.50
CA GLN A 288 22.30 7.96 -0.70
C GLN A 288 20.84 7.59 -0.40
N LEU A 289 20.57 6.88 0.69
CA LEU A 289 19.21 6.52 1.11
C LEU A 289 18.37 7.77 1.44
N LYS A 290 18.92 8.71 2.19
CA LYS A 290 18.25 9.98 2.52
C LYS A 290 18.02 10.85 1.28
N ARG A 291 18.96 10.86 0.34
CA ARG A 291 18.83 11.58 -0.94
C ARG A 291 17.69 10.99 -1.77
N ALA A 292 17.64 9.66 -1.91
CA ALA A 292 16.57 8.98 -2.64
C ALA A 292 15.18 9.28 -2.06
N TYR A 293 15.04 9.30 -0.72
CA TYR A 293 13.79 9.66 -0.03
C TYR A 293 13.36 11.13 -0.25
N LYS A 294 14.29 12.03 -0.55
CA LYS A 294 14.03 13.46 -0.77
C LYS A 294 13.70 13.82 -2.22
N PHE A 295 13.74 12.86 -3.15
CA PHE A 295 13.33 13.14 -4.53
C PHE A 295 11.86 13.56 -4.59
N LYS A 296 11.63 14.76 -5.15
CA LYS A 296 10.28 15.33 -5.30
C LYS A 296 9.50 14.70 -6.46
N TYR A 297 10.23 14.09 -7.38
CA TYR A 297 9.70 13.42 -8.55
C TYR A 297 10.35 12.04 -8.68
N GLN A 298 9.54 11.01 -8.81
CA GLN A 298 9.97 9.66 -9.15
C GLN A 298 9.08 9.15 -10.28
N ASN A 299 9.64 8.35 -11.18
CA ASN A 299 8.88 7.79 -12.29
C ASN A 299 7.87 6.76 -11.78
N VAL A 300 6.59 7.05 -11.98
CA VAL A 300 5.48 6.13 -11.74
C VAL A 300 4.76 5.93 -13.06
N SER A 301 4.82 4.72 -13.59
CA SER A 301 4.07 4.29 -14.76
C SER A 301 2.83 3.52 -14.30
N GLN A 302 1.75 3.60 -15.08
CA GLN A 302 0.58 2.76 -14.88
C GLN A 302 0.33 1.93 -16.12
N GLU A 303 0.09 0.64 -15.90
CA GLU A 303 -0.30 -0.25 -16.99
C GLU A 303 -1.59 0.26 -17.67
N THR A 304 -1.50 0.43 -18.98
CA THR A 304 -2.68 0.65 -19.83
C THR A 304 -3.32 -0.68 -20.13
N PHE A 305 -4.64 -0.73 -20.15
CA PHE A 305 -5.35 -1.99 -20.34
C PHE A 305 -6.65 -1.81 -21.12
N ILE A 306 -7.12 -2.93 -21.66
CA ILE A 306 -8.42 -3.05 -22.31
C ILE A 306 -9.32 -3.82 -21.35
N LYS A 307 -10.56 -3.38 -21.17
CA LYS A 307 -11.47 -4.08 -20.26
C LYS A 307 -12.02 -5.34 -20.90
N HIS A 308 -12.00 -6.42 -20.14
CA HIS A 308 -12.68 -7.66 -20.45
C HIS A 308 -13.57 -8.01 -19.24
N GLY A 309 -14.83 -8.35 -19.46
CA GLY A 309 -15.77 -8.64 -18.37
C GLY A 309 -17.23 -8.34 -18.67
N ALA A 310 -17.92 -7.68 -17.73
CA ALA A 310 -19.34 -7.39 -17.81
C ALA A 310 -19.69 -6.43 -18.96
N LEU A 311 -20.79 -6.71 -19.68
CA LEU A 311 -21.29 -5.86 -20.77
C LEU A 311 -22.03 -4.62 -20.25
N PHE A 312 -22.74 -4.77 -19.13
CA PHE A 312 -23.61 -3.79 -18.49
C PHE A 312 -23.90 -4.23 -17.04
N ASP A 313 -24.56 -3.38 -16.25
CA ASP A 313 -24.98 -3.76 -14.89
C ASP A 313 -26.13 -4.78 -14.96
N GLN A 314 -26.11 -5.79 -14.08
CA GLN A 314 -27.01 -6.96 -14.17
C GLN A 314 -28.46 -6.68 -13.72
N THR A 315 -28.71 -5.52 -13.11
CA THR A 315 -30.06 -5.12 -12.69
C THR A 315 -30.93 -4.82 -13.92
N ILE A 316 -32.08 -5.49 -14.01
CA ILE A 316 -33.12 -5.16 -14.98
C ILE A 316 -33.99 -4.05 -14.41
N TYR A 317 -34.12 -2.96 -15.15
CA TYR A 317 -34.97 -1.84 -14.79
C TYR A 317 -36.32 -1.92 -15.50
N PRO A 318 -37.38 -1.30 -14.91
CA PRO A 318 -38.69 -1.23 -15.54
C PRO A 318 -38.65 -0.48 -16.88
N THR A 319 -39.78 -0.49 -17.60
CA THR A 319 -39.94 0.30 -18.81
C THR A 319 -39.75 1.80 -18.53
N PRO A 320 -39.35 2.62 -19.51
CA PRO A 320 -39.14 4.05 -19.32
C PRO A 320 -40.36 4.80 -18.74
N ALA A 321 -41.58 4.32 -19.03
CA ALA A 321 -42.82 4.88 -18.49
C ALA A 321 -42.99 4.64 -16.97
N HIS A 322 -42.46 3.53 -16.45
CA HIS A 322 -42.57 3.13 -15.05
C HIS A 322 -41.28 3.35 -14.24
N ASP A 323 -40.17 3.71 -14.88
CA ASP A 323 -38.93 4.03 -14.17
C ASP A 323 -39.02 5.41 -13.52
N LEU A 324 -39.09 5.43 -12.19
CA LEU A 324 -39.09 6.66 -11.37
C LEU A 324 -37.84 7.53 -11.61
N LYS A 325 -36.71 6.93 -12.00
CA LYS A 325 -35.47 7.65 -12.33
C LYS A 325 -35.40 8.06 -13.81
N LYS A 326 -36.43 7.76 -14.60
CA LYS A 326 -36.57 8.10 -16.03
C LYS A 326 -35.33 7.76 -16.86
N ARG A 327 -34.75 6.56 -16.70
CA ARG A 327 -33.60 6.14 -17.52
C ARG A 327 -34.02 6.00 -18.98
N THR A 328 -33.29 6.64 -19.87
CA THR A 328 -33.63 6.72 -21.30
C THR A 328 -32.81 5.80 -22.20
N LYS A 329 -31.67 5.27 -21.73
CA LYS A 329 -30.76 4.39 -22.49
C LYS A 329 -30.69 2.99 -21.88
N LEU A 330 -31.84 2.30 -21.86
CA LEU A 330 -31.86 0.90 -21.47
C LEU A 330 -31.42 0.03 -22.64
N ILE A 331 -30.78 -1.08 -22.31
CA ILE A 331 -30.28 -2.10 -23.23
C ILE A 331 -31.30 -3.24 -23.20
N LYS A 332 -31.78 -3.65 -24.37
CA LYS A 332 -32.75 -4.75 -24.49
C LYS A 332 -32.24 -6.01 -23.77
N THR A 333 -33.13 -6.73 -23.11
CA THR A 333 -32.80 -8.01 -22.48
C THR A 333 -32.56 -9.12 -23.52
N LYS A 334 -33.31 -9.07 -24.63
CA LYS A 334 -33.19 -9.91 -25.83
C LYS A 334 -33.65 -9.13 -27.07
N ASP A 335 -33.26 -9.57 -28.25
CA ASP A 335 -33.59 -8.87 -29.50
C ASP A 335 -35.10 -8.74 -29.73
N ASN A 336 -35.87 -9.76 -29.34
CA ASN A 336 -37.33 -9.79 -29.41
C ASN A 336 -38.05 -9.17 -28.19
N LYS A 337 -37.31 -8.57 -27.24
CA LYS A 337 -37.86 -7.91 -26.05
C LYS A 337 -37.56 -6.41 -26.10
N PRO A 338 -38.42 -5.60 -26.76
CA PRO A 338 -38.24 -4.16 -26.82
C PRO A 338 -38.30 -3.52 -25.41
N VAL A 339 -37.48 -2.49 -25.21
CA VAL A 339 -37.33 -1.80 -23.93
C VAL A 339 -38.63 -1.18 -23.43
N ASP A 340 -39.46 -0.67 -24.35
CA ASP A 340 -40.69 0.03 -24.00
C ASP A 340 -41.74 -0.89 -23.37
N LEU A 341 -41.65 -2.20 -23.63
CA LEU A 341 -42.55 -3.21 -23.07
C LEU A 341 -41.91 -4.00 -21.92
N TYR A 342 -40.61 -4.30 -22.00
CA TYR A 342 -39.95 -5.23 -21.08
C TYR A 342 -38.88 -4.58 -20.19
N GLY A 343 -38.66 -3.28 -20.32
CA GLY A 343 -37.54 -2.61 -19.67
C GLY A 343 -36.19 -3.12 -20.17
N GLY A 344 -35.15 -3.01 -19.35
CA GLY A 344 -33.82 -3.42 -19.80
C GLY A 344 -32.70 -3.16 -18.80
N TYR A 345 -31.49 -3.50 -19.23
CA TYR A 345 -30.27 -3.25 -18.46
C TYR A 345 -29.82 -1.79 -18.62
N SER A 346 -28.98 -1.29 -17.70
CA SER A 346 -28.36 0.03 -17.83
C SER A 346 -26.84 -0.03 -17.75
N SER A 347 -26.19 1.13 -17.83
CA SER A 347 -24.75 1.29 -17.54
C SER A 347 -23.85 0.45 -18.45
N GLN A 348 -24.05 0.57 -19.77
CA GLN A 348 -23.19 -0.08 -20.77
C GLN A 348 -21.71 0.14 -20.47
N LYS A 349 -20.93 -0.94 -20.49
CA LYS A 349 -19.48 -0.89 -20.29
C LYS A 349 -18.79 -0.78 -21.64
N ASN A 350 -17.72 0.01 -21.67
CA ASN A 350 -16.86 0.17 -22.84
C ASN A 350 -15.64 -0.74 -22.70
N MET A 351 -15.18 -1.29 -23.83
CA MET A 351 -14.00 -2.15 -23.88
C MET A 351 -12.71 -1.30 -23.95
N TYR A 352 -12.73 -0.27 -24.79
CA TYR A 352 -11.67 0.71 -25.04
C TYR A 352 -12.31 1.99 -25.61
N PHE A 353 -11.50 2.95 -26.03
CA PHE A 353 -11.95 4.22 -26.61
C PHE A 353 -11.40 4.45 -28.02
N SER A 354 -12.03 5.34 -28.75
CA SER A 354 -11.57 5.83 -30.06
C SER A 354 -11.58 7.36 -30.07
N LEU A 355 -10.63 7.96 -30.78
CA LEU A 355 -10.60 9.39 -31.05
C LEU A 355 -11.27 9.68 -32.38
N VAL A 356 -12.28 10.55 -32.36
CA VAL A 356 -12.97 11.01 -33.56
C VAL A 356 -12.83 12.52 -33.73
N ARG A 357 -12.69 12.99 -34.96
CA ARG A 357 -12.76 14.41 -35.34
C ARG A 357 -14.14 14.69 -35.90
N ILE A 358 -14.92 15.50 -35.21
CA ILE A 358 -16.30 15.83 -35.55
C ILE A 358 -16.32 17.15 -36.30
N GLU A 359 -16.95 17.17 -37.46
CA GLU A 359 -17.21 18.38 -38.24
C GLU A 359 -18.56 18.98 -37.85
N LYS A 360 -18.55 20.26 -37.46
CA LYS A 360 -19.78 21.00 -37.13
C LYS A 360 -20.27 21.80 -38.32
N LYS A 361 -21.57 22.12 -38.34
CA LYS A 361 -22.19 22.91 -39.41
C LYS A 361 -21.61 24.32 -39.59
N ASN A 362 -20.97 24.87 -38.55
CA ASN A 362 -20.29 26.16 -38.62
C ASN A 362 -18.85 26.06 -39.18
N GLY A 363 -18.45 24.91 -39.72
CA GLY A 363 -17.11 24.65 -40.26
C GLY A 363 -16.03 24.36 -39.21
N SER A 364 -16.36 24.40 -37.91
CA SER A 364 -15.38 24.09 -36.84
C SER A 364 -15.27 22.59 -36.57
N PHE A 365 -14.07 22.16 -36.16
CA PHE A 365 -13.79 20.77 -35.80
C PHE A 365 -13.67 20.58 -34.29
N VAL A 366 -14.03 19.39 -33.81
CA VAL A 366 -13.82 18.99 -32.41
C VAL A 366 -13.28 17.57 -32.35
N ASN A 367 -12.12 17.36 -31.71
CA ASN A 367 -11.64 16.02 -31.41
C ASN A 367 -12.28 15.53 -30.11
N LYS A 368 -12.90 14.35 -30.14
CA LYS A 368 -13.64 13.79 -29.01
C LYS A 368 -13.27 12.33 -28.79
N ILE A 369 -13.08 11.97 -27.52
CA ILE A 369 -12.94 10.57 -27.12
C ILE A 369 -14.32 9.94 -26.98
N VAL A 370 -14.51 8.78 -27.62
CA VAL A 370 -15.76 8.02 -27.60
C VAL A 370 -15.49 6.60 -27.15
N GLY A 371 -16.33 6.06 -26.28
CA GLY A 371 -16.21 4.68 -25.80
C GLY A 371 -16.75 3.68 -26.80
N VAL A 372 -15.99 2.62 -27.08
CA VAL A 372 -16.43 1.50 -27.90
C VAL A 372 -17.14 0.48 -27.01
N PRO A 373 -18.45 0.23 -27.20
CA PRO A 373 -19.23 -0.67 -26.37
C PRO A 373 -18.68 -2.09 -26.35
N GLN A 374 -18.57 -2.70 -25.17
CA GLN A 374 -18.02 -4.04 -25.07
C GLN A 374 -18.87 -5.10 -25.80
N ILE A 375 -20.18 -4.89 -25.87
CA ILE A 375 -21.10 -5.79 -26.59
C ILE A 375 -20.83 -5.82 -28.10
N LYS A 376 -20.37 -4.71 -28.68
CA LYS A 376 -20.06 -4.58 -30.12
C LYS A 376 -18.58 -4.85 -30.43
N ALA A 377 -17.69 -4.57 -29.49
CA ALA A 377 -16.26 -4.73 -29.68
C ALA A 377 -15.80 -6.20 -29.86
N LYS A 378 -16.58 -7.18 -29.39
CA LYS A 378 -16.28 -8.61 -29.63
C LYS A 378 -16.30 -8.96 -31.12
N ASP A 379 -17.23 -8.38 -31.88
CA ASP A 379 -17.34 -8.65 -33.31
C ASP A 379 -16.20 -7.99 -34.09
N LEU A 380 -15.73 -6.83 -33.62
CA LEU A 380 -14.57 -6.14 -34.19
C LEU A 380 -13.28 -6.97 -34.08
N ASN A 381 -13.07 -7.67 -32.97
CA ASN A 381 -11.84 -8.46 -32.76
C ASN A 381 -11.71 -9.68 -33.70
N LYS A 382 -12.78 -10.06 -34.40
CA LYS A 382 -12.75 -11.16 -35.38
C LYS A 382 -12.33 -10.71 -36.78
N ILE A 383 -12.22 -9.40 -37.00
CA ILE A 383 -11.96 -8.81 -38.31
C ILE A 383 -10.46 -8.56 -38.43
N ASN A 384 -9.82 -9.30 -39.34
CA ASN A 384 -8.38 -9.14 -39.61
C ASN A 384 -8.11 -8.04 -40.66
N ASN A 385 -9.10 -7.71 -41.51
CA ASN A 385 -8.95 -6.69 -42.54
C ASN A 385 -9.14 -5.28 -41.97
N ILE A 386 -8.13 -4.42 -42.13
CA ILE A 386 -8.11 -3.05 -41.57
C ILE A 386 -9.26 -2.20 -42.13
N LYS A 387 -9.54 -2.27 -43.44
CA LYS A 387 -10.62 -1.47 -44.07
C LYS A 387 -11.99 -1.89 -43.56
N GLU A 388 -12.23 -3.20 -43.47
CA GLU A 388 -13.48 -3.72 -42.92
C GLU A 388 -13.65 -3.34 -41.44
N TYR A 389 -12.56 -3.42 -40.66
CA TYR A 389 -12.55 -3.03 -39.26
C TYR A 389 -12.91 -1.54 -39.08
N GLN A 390 -12.29 -0.64 -39.87
CA GLN A 390 -12.59 0.79 -39.82
C GLN A 390 -14.04 1.09 -40.19
N LYS A 391 -14.57 0.42 -41.23
CA LYS A 391 -15.98 0.56 -41.62
C LYS A 391 -16.93 0.14 -40.51
N LYS A 392 -16.75 -1.05 -39.92
CA LYS A 392 -17.62 -1.51 -38.82
C LYS A 392 -17.46 -0.66 -37.56
N LEU A 393 -16.25 -0.17 -37.28
CA LEU A 393 -16.04 0.75 -36.16
C LEU A 393 -16.81 2.07 -36.38
N TYR A 394 -16.80 2.62 -37.59
CA TYR A 394 -17.60 3.78 -37.94
C TYR A 394 -19.09 3.52 -37.71
N GLU A 395 -19.63 2.41 -38.21
CA GLU A 395 -21.04 2.01 -38.00
C GLU A 395 -21.42 1.90 -36.51
N ILE A 396 -20.50 1.43 -35.66
CA ILE A 396 -20.71 1.35 -34.20
C ILE A 396 -20.68 2.74 -33.55
N LEU A 397 -19.79 3.62 -34.01
CA LEU A 397 -19.58 4.94 -33.42
C LEU A 397 -20.58 5.99 -33.91
N GLU A 398 -21.08 5.88 -35.14
CA GLU A 398 -22.03 6.82 -35.74
C GLU A 398 -23.23 7.11 -34.83
N PRO A 399 -24.00 6.12 -34.32
CA PRO A 399 -25.11 6.42 -33.43
C PRO A 399 -24.66 7.05 -32.11
N ILE A 400 -23.43 6.79 -31.65
CA ILE A 400 -22.89 7.35 -30.40
C ILE A 400 -22.46 8.80 -30.58
N VAL A 401 -21.94 9.16 -31.75
CA VAL A 401 -21.46 10.51 -32.09
C VAL A 401 -22.62 11.41 -32.55
N MET A 402 -23.49 10.88 -33.41
CA MET A 402 -24.52 11.63 -34.11
C MET A 402 -25.82 11.78 -33.30
N THR A 403 -25.98 11.06 -32.19
CA THR A 403 -27.17 11.19 -31.32
C THR A 403 -26.83 11.71 -29.93
N SER A 404 -27.74 12.48 -29.35
CA SER A 404 -27.63 13.03 -28.00
C SER A 404 -27.81 11.94 -26.93
N GLU A 405 -27.67 12.32 -25.67
CA GLU A 405 -28.04 11.45 -24.53
C GLU A 405 -29.54 11.11 -24.49
N THR A 406 -30.37 11.89 -25.18
CA THR A 406 -31.83 11.65 -25.33
C THR A 406 -32.19 10.89 -26.60
N GLY A 407 -31.21 10.39 -27.36
CA GLY A 407 -31.43 9.61 -28.58
C GLY A 407 -31.84 10.43 -29.80
N LYS A 408 -31.89 11.76 -29.70
CA LYS A 408 -32.20 12.67 -30.81
C LYS A 408 -30.95 12.96 -31.63
N LYS A 409 -31.07 13.07 -32.96
CA LYS A 409 -29.96 13.46 -33.84
C LYS A 409 -29.42 14.84 -33.44
N VAL A 410 -28.11 14.95 -33.27
CA VAL A 410 -27.44 16.20 -32.93
C VAL A 410 -27.43 17.08 -34.18
N LYS A 411 -28.26 18.13 -34.19
CA LYS A 411 -28.49 18.98 -35.37
C LYS A 411 -27.25 19.74 -35.87
N ASN A 412 -26.20 19.86 -35.07
CA ASN A 412 -25.02 20.67 -35.34
C ASN A 412 -23.81 19.87 -35.84
N ILE A 413 -23.95 18.56 -36.07
CA ILE A 413 -22.88 17.70 -36.60
C ILE A 413 -23.19 17.40 -38.07
N VAL A 414 -22.17 17.55 -38.93
CA VAL A 414 -22.23 17.19 -40.35
C VAL A 414 -21.80 15.74 -40.52
N ASP A 415 -20.55 15.45 -40.14
CA ASP A 415 -19.93 14.13 -40.21
C ASP A 415 -18.80 14.01 -39.15
N PHE A 416 -18.14 12.87 -39.07
CA PHE A 416 -16.94 12.67 -38.27
C PHE A 416 -15.94 11.73 -38.95
N LYS A 417 -14.66 11.88 -38.64
CA LYS A 417 -13.59 10.94 -39.03
C LYS A 417 -13.03 10.24 -37.81
N ILE A 418 -12.63 8.98 -37.96
CA ILE A 418 -11.90 8.26 -36.90
C ILE A 418 -10.41 8.54 -37.08
N LEU A 419 -9.80 9.20 -36.10
CA LEU A 419 -8.36 9.52 -36.12
C LEU A 419 -7.51 8.45 -35.46
N LYS A 420 -8.06 7.80 -34.43
CA LYS A 420 -7.42 6.69 -33.73
C LYS A 420 -8.46 5.68 -33.29
N GLU A 421 -8.30 4.46 -33.76
CA GLU A 421 -9.33 3.43 -33.60
C GLU A 421 -9.37 2.85 -32.20
N LYS A 422 -8.20 2.73 -31.55
CA LYS A 422 -8.06 2.01 -30.29
C LYS A 422 -7.18 2.75 -29.29
N ILE A 423 -7.77 3.12 -28.17
CA ILE A 423 -7.17 3.83 -27.05
C ILE A 423 -7.51 3.05 -25.77
N PRO A 424 -6.52 2.54 -25.04
CA PRO A 424 -6.76 1.78 -23.82
C PRO A 424 -7.20 2.68 -22.66
N TYR A 425 -7.70 2.05 -21.60
CA TYR A 425 -7.82 2.71 -20.31
C TYR A 425 -6.44 3.09 -19.78
N ARG A 426 -6.39 4.17 -19.01
CA ARG A 426 -5.18 4.78 -18.45
C ARG A 426 -4.18 5.30 -19.48
N GLN A 427 -4.55 5.42 -20.75
CA GLN A 427 -3.73 6.13 -21.73
C GLN A 427 -3.40 7.53 -21.18
N VAL A 428 -2.11 7.87 -21.13
CA VAL A 428 -1.66 9.19 -20.72
C VAL A 428 -1.87 10.15 -21.88
N ILE A 429 -2.50 11.28 -21.56
CA ILE A 429 -2.77 12.39 -22.48
C ILE A 429 -2.22 13.66 -21.85
N GLU A 430 -1.53 14.45 -22.66
CA GLU A 430 -1.13 15.80 -22.31
C GLU A 430 -1.82 16.79 -23.25
N ASP A 431 -2.61 17.70 -22.69
CA ASP A 431 -3.38 18.68 -23.46
C ASP A 431 -3.36 20.03 -22.75
N GLU A 432 -2.96 21.09 -23.43
CA GLU A 432 -2.87 22.46 -22.88
C GLU A 432 -2.11 22.53 -21.53
N GLY A 433 -1.04 21.74 -21.37
CA GLY A 433 -0.25 21.66 -20.12
C GLY A 433 -0.89 20.85 -19.00
N ILE A 434 -2.00 20.16 -19.26
CA ILE A 434 -2.66 19.24 -18.34
C ILE A 434 -2.30 17.80 -18.73
N LYS A 435 -1.56 17.10 -17.86
CA LYS A 435 -1.22 15.68 -18.02
C LYS A 435 -2.13 14.81 -17.14
N TYR A 436 -2.85 13.86 -17.73
CA TYR A 436 -3.82 13.00 -17.04
C TYR A 436 -3.90 11.61 -17.68
N THR A 437 -4.55 10.67 -16.98
CA THR A 437 -4.85 9.35 -17.55
C THR A 437 -6.33 9.21 -17.86
N LEU A 438 -6.64 8.51 -18.95
CA LEU A 438 -8.00 8.34 -19.41
C LEU A 438 -8.73 7.26 -18.59
N GLY A 439 -9.70 7.67 -17.77
CA GLY A 439 -10.56 6.77 -17.00
C GLY A 439 -11.82 6.33 -17.76
N SER A 440 -12.39 7.24 -18.54
CA SER A 440 -13.45 6.96 -19.50
C SER A 440 -13.54 8.07 -20.55
N ALA A 441 -14.50 7.97 -21.48
CA ALA A 441 -14.86 9.09 -22.37
C ALA A 441 -15.35 10.36 -21.62
N LYS A 442 -15.59 10.28 -20.31
CA LYS A 442 -15.94 11.41 -19.44
C LYS A 442 -15.07 11.57 -18.19
N TYR A 443 -14.29 10.56 -17.83
CA TYR A 443 -13.53 10.56 -16.56
C TYR A 443 -12.05 10.72 -16.88
N MET A 444 -11.45 11.74 -16.29
CA MET A 444 -10.01 11.99 -16.32
C MET A 444 -9.46 11.74 -14.92
N TYR A 445 -8.37 10.97 -14.82
CA TYR A 445 -7.73 10.71 -13.54
C TYR A 445 -6.41 11.46 -13.45
N ASN A 446 -6.11 11.93 -12.24
CA ASN A 446 -4.89 12.63 -11.97
C ASN A 446 -3.67 11.73 -12.25
N PHE A 447 -2.66 12.29 -12.90
CA PHE A 447 -1.40 11.60 -13.19
C PHE A 447 -0.27 12.05 -12.26
N LYS A 448 -0.41 13.22 -11.63
CA LYS A 448 0.63 13.81 -10.79
C LYS A 448 0.59 13.26 -9.37
N GLN A 449 1.73 12.86 -8.85
CA GLN A 449 1.85 12.41 -7.46
C GLN A 449 1.94 13.62 -6.51
N LEU A 450 1.25 13.54 -5.37
CA LEU A 450 1.33 14.57 -4.33
C LEU A 450 2.67 14.49 -3.61
N TYR A 451 3.39 15.61 -3.52
CA TYR A 451 4.61 15.71 -2.73
C TYR A 451 4.39 16.64 -1.53
N LEU A 452 4.79 16.18 -0.35
CA LEU A 452 4.73 16.92 0.90
C LEU A 452 6.09 16.85 1.60
N SER A 453 6.43 17.90 2.38
CA SER A 453 7.67 17.92 3.17
C SER A 453 7.69 16.77 4.19
N GLN A 454 8.88 16.43 4.69
CA GLN A 454 9.01 15.37 5.70
C GLN A 454 8.25 15.71 6.99
N GLU A 455 8.25 16.98 7.39
CA GLU A 455 7.51 17.48 8.55
C GLU A 455 6.00 17.27 8.40
N VAL A 456 5.42 17.68 7.26
CA VAL A 456 3.99 17.49 6.98
C VAL A 456 3.64 16.00 6.91
N ARG A 457 4.52 15.19 6.32
CA ARG A 457 4.37 13.73 6.30
C ARG A 457 4.38 13.12 7.71
N GLN A 458 5.24 13.61 8.61
CA GLN A 458 5.25 13.16 10.00
C GLN A 458 3.92 13.45 10.69
N ILE A 459 3.35 14.65 10.48
CA ILE A 459 2.03 15.01 11.03
C ILE A 459 0.93 14.08 10.47
N ILE A 460 0.98 13.75 9.19
CA ILE A 460 0.03 12.79 8.59
C ILE A 460 0.17 11.41 9.25
N ALA A 461 1.39 10.90 9.41
CA ALA A 461 1.63 9.62 10.06
C ALA A 461 1.05 9.62 11.49
N ASP A 462 1.38 10.64 12.26
CA ASP A 462 1.09 10.75 13.70
C ASP A 462 -0.39 11.03 13.99
N TYR A 463 -1.06 11.89 13.21
CA TYR A 463 -2.41 12.40 13.57
C TYR A 463 -3.50 12.06 12.55
N VAL A 464 -3.16 11.59 11.35
CA VAL A 464 -4.15 11.26 10.31
C VAL A 464 -4.26 9.76 10.14
N ASP A 465 -3.14 9.08 9.87
CA ASP A 465 -3.12 7.64 9.60
C ASP A 465 -3.18 6.81 10.88
N ASP A 466 -2.50 7.25 11.95
CA ASP A 466 -2.53 6.59 13.25
C ASP A 466 -2.66 7.56 14.45
N PRO A 467 -3.79 8.28 14.58
CA PRO A 467 -4.03 9.30 15.62
C PRO A 467 -3.96 8.80 17.07
N TYR A 468 -3.82 7.49 17.27
CA TYR A 468 -3.75 6.84 18.58
C TYR A 468 -2.41 6.13 18.81
N PHE A 469 -1.41 6.33 17.93
CA PHE A 469 -0.06 5.75 18.04
C PHE A 469 -0.08 4.24 18.33
N ARG A 470 -0.90 3.50 17.59
CA ARG A 470 -1.06 2.05 17.73
C ARG A 470 -0.06 1.26 16.89
N GLN A 471 0.51 1.88 15.87
CA GLN A 471 1.36 1.29 14.84
C GLN A 471 2.78 1.82 14.91
N HIS A 472 3.00 3.01 15.47
CA HIS A 472 4.32 3.58 15.72
C HIS A 472 4.38 4.38 17.01
N ASP A 473 5.60 4.63 17.48
CA ASP A 473 5.86 5.42 18.69
C ASP A 473 5.67 6.92 18.38
N GLU A 474 5.16 7.68 19.35
CA GLU A 474 5.00 9.13 19.23
C GLU A 474 6.36 9.83 19.03
N SER A 475 6.37 10.85 18.15
CA SER A 475 7.58 11.59 17.82
C SER A 475 8.14 12.35 19.04
N PRO A 476 9.41 12.17 19.44
CA PRO A 476 9.93 12.63 20.73
C PRO A 476 10.12 14.15 20.92
N ASN A 477 9.74 14.99 19.95
CA ASN A 477 9.93 16.46 20.01
C ASN A 477 8.63 17.20 19.64
N ASP A 478 7.57 16.98 20.41
CA ASP A 478 6.31 17.70 20.21
C ASP A 478 6.10 18.79 21.27
N SER A 479 6.75 19.93 21.09
CA SER A 479 6.66 21.07 22.01
C SER A 479 5.37 21.90 21.85
N THR A 480 4.51 21.60 20.88
CA THR A 480 3.22 22.28 20.67
C THR A 480 2.03 21.30 20.70
N LYS A 481 1.25 21.35 21.78
CA LYS A 481 0.15 20.40 22.07
C LYS A 481 -1.11 20.55 21.21
N ASN A 482 -1.18 21.48 20.25
CA ASN A 482 -2.43 21.70 19.51
C ASN A 482 -2.52 20.88 18.22
N VAL A 483 -3.13 19.71 18.30
CA VAL A 483 -3.41 18.82 17.15
C VAL A 483 -4.17 19.57 16.04
N SER A 484 -5.05 20.50 16.38
CA SER A 484 -5.83 21.26 15.40
C SER A 484 -4.94 22.08 14.46
N GLU A 485 -3.98 22.83 15.03
CA GLU A 485 -3.03 23.65 14.26
C GLU A 485 -2.15 22.79 13.35
N LYS A 486 -1.75 21.61 13.79
CA LYS A 486 -0.98 20.67 12.96
C LYS A 486 -1.78 20.18 11.75
N LEU A 487 -3.06 19.88 11.94
CA LEU A 487 -3.94 19.51 10.84
C LEU A 487 -4.15 20.69 9.88
N ASP A 488 -4.15 21.93 10.38
CA ASP A 488 -4.20 23.14 9.55
C ASP A 488 -2.93 23.27 8.68
N VAL A 489 -1.74 22.98 9.23
CA VAL A 489 -0.48 22.94 8.47
C VAL A 489 -0.57 21.91 7.34
N VAL A 490 -1.08 20.71 7.61
CA VAL A 490 -1.25 19.67 6.59
C VAL A 490 -2.23 20.10 5.50
N PHE A 491 -3.39 20.62 5.91
CA PHE A 491 -4.42 21.08 4.98
C PHE A 491 -3.88 22.18 4.05
N ASN A 492 -3.18 23.17 4.61
CA ASN A 492 -2.57 24.25 3.85
C ASN A 492 -1.51 23.74 2.87
N ALA A 493 -0.63 22.82 3.31
CA ALA A 493 0.37 22.23 2.42
C ALA A 493 -0.27 21.50 1.22
N ILE A 494 -1.35 20.74 1.45
CA ILE A 494 -2.10 20.08 0.37
C ILE A 494 -2.77 21.11 -0.54
N LEU A 495 -3.39 22.15 0.03
CA LEU A 495 -4.08 23.19 -0.73
C LEU A 495 -3.10 24.00 -1.60
N THR A 496 -1.91 24.31 -1.10
CA THR A 496 -0.82 24.90 -1.90
C THR A 496 -0.43 23.98 -3.06
N GLN A 497 -0.25 22.68 -2.81
CA GLN A 497 0.05 21.72 -3.87
C GLN A 497 -1.04 21.70 -4.94
N ILE A 498 -2.32 21.60 -4.54
CA ILE A 498 -3.46 21.63 -5.46
C ILE A 498 -3.44 22.90 -6.32
N ASN A 499 -3.26 24.05 -5.68
CA ASN A 499 -3.36 25.34 -6.37
C ASN A 499 -2.23 25.60 -7.35
N SER A 500 -1.01 25.15 -7.03
CA SER A 500 0.19 25.37 -7.83
C SER A 500 0.44 24.29 -8.90
N PHE A 501 0.06 23.04 -8.62
CA PHE A 501 0.60 21.90 -9.36
C PHE A 501 -0.44 20.95 -9.97
N PHE A 502 -1.69 20.93 -9.48
CA PHE A 502 -2.74 20.01 -9.93
C PHE A 502 -3.62 20.65 -11.00
N THR A 503 -3.04 20.89 -12.18
CA THR A 503 -3.72 21.60 -13.29
C THR A 503 -5.00 20.92 -13.76
N LEU A 504 -5.11 19.59 -13.64
CA LEU A 504 -6.33 18.85 -13.96
C LEU A 504 -7.55 19.32 -13.14
N PHE A 505 -7.35 19.78 -11.89
CA PHE A 505 -8.45 20.22 -11.03
C PHE A 505 -9.06 21.56 -11.47
N ASN A 506 -8.46 22.25 -12.44
CA ASN A 506 -9.09 23.39 -13.11
C ASN A 506 -10.33 22.94 -13.93
N LYS A 507 -10.33 21.70 -14.45
CA LYS A 507 -11.50 21.13 -15.13
C LYS A 507 -12.57 20.77 -14.10
N ALA A 508 -13.84 20.79 -14.53
CA ALA A 508 -15.01 20.54 -13.67
C ALA A 508 -15.12 21.44 -12.40
N LYS A 509 -14.35 22.54 -12.36
CA LYS A 509 -14.27 23.49 -11.24
C LYS A 509 -13.89 22.84 -9.90
N VAL A 510 -13.10 21.76 -9.91
CA VAL A 510 -12.76 21.01 -8.69
C VAL A 510 -11.94 21.89 -7.73
N LYS A 511 -10.90 22.56 -8.24
CA LYS A 511 -10.06 23.48 -7.47
C LYS A 511 -10.86 24.65 -6.88
N GLU A 512 -11.73 25.26 -7.68
CA GLU A 512 -12.61 26.36 -7.24
C GLU A 512 -13.52 25.92 -6.09
N LYS A 513 -14.17 24.76 -6.21
CA LYS A 513 -15.04 24.20 -5.16
C LYS A 513 -14.28 23.95 -3.85
N ILE A 514 -13.07 23.40 -3.92
CA ILE A 514 -12.23 23.18 -2.73
C ILE A 514 -11.85 24.50 -2.08
N ASN A 515 -11.37 25.48 -2.86
CA ASN A 515 -10.99 26.79 -2.32
C ASN A 515 -12.19 27.53 -1.69
N ASN A 516 -13.36 27.51 -2.34
CA ASN A 516 -14.57 28.14 -1.80
C ASN A 516 -15.01 27.52 -0.47
N GLY A 517 -14.82 26.20 -0.29
CA GLY A 517 -15.13 25.50 0.96
C GLY A 517 -14.04 25.57 2.04
N SER A 518 -12.81 25.97 1.67
CA SER A 518 -11.62 25.83 2.52
C SER A 518 -11.71 26.56 3.85
N HIS A 519 -12.35 27.74 3.90
CA HIS A 519 -12.53 28.52 5.13
C HIS A 519 -13.25 27.72 6.23
N LYS A 520 -14.19 26.83 5.85
CA LYS A 520 -14.95 26.01 6.79
C LYS A 520 -14.09 24.98 7.51
N PHE A 521 -12.93 24.62 6.94
CA PHE A 521 -12.06 23.60 7.51
C PHE A 521 -11.56 23.98 8.90
N TYR A 522 -11.21 25.25 9.10
CA TYR A 522 -10.59 25.73 10.33
C TYR A 522 -11.50 25.62 11.55
N ASP A 523 -12.81 25.72 11.32
CA ASP A 523 -13.86 25.63 12.36
C ASP A 523 -14.29 24.19 12.67
N LEU A 524 -13.77 23.18 11.95
CA LEU A 524 -14.11 21.78 12.17
C LEU A 524 -13.48 21.21 13.44
N ASN A 525 -14.16 20.24 14.04
CA ASN A 525 -13.55 19.40 15.07
C ASN A 525 -12.43 18.53 14.48
N ILE A 526 -11.58 17.97 15.36
CA ILE A 526 -10.40 17.17 14.96
C ILE A 526 -10.78 15.97 14.06
N GLN A 527 -11.88 15.27 14.36
CA GLN A 527 -12.28 14.08 13.59
C GLN A 527 -12.68 14.44 12.16
N ASP A 528 -13.44 15.53 12.01
CA ASP A 528 -13.86 16.06 10.72
C ASP A 528 -12.67 16.63 9.93
N LYS A 529 -11.71 17.30 10.59
CA LYS A 529 -10.45 17.73 9.96
C LYS A 529 -9.67 16.54 9.39
N ILE A 530 -9.49 15.48 10.19
CA ILE A 530 -8.82 14.24 9.75
C ILE A 530 -9.55 13.63 8.54
N LEU A 531 -10.89 13.59 8.56
CA LEU A 531 -11.69 13.03 7.48
C LEU A 531 -11.55 13.85 6.18
N VAL A 532 -11.54 15.18 6.26
CA VAL A 532 -11.30 16.05 5.10
C VAL A 532 -9.89 15.81 4.54
N ILE A 533 -8.86 15.78 5.39
CA ILE A 533 -7.48 15.51 4.94
C ILE A 533 -7.38 14.15 4.26
N LYS A 534 -7.94 13.08 4.83
CA LYS A 534 -7.94 11.75 4.20
C LYS A 534 -8.57 11.77 2.81
N ASN A 535 -9.71 12.44 2.66
CA ASN A 535 -10.38 12.55 1.38
C ASN A 535 -9.61 13.45 0.39
N LEU A 536 -8.88 14.46 0.85
CA LEU A 536 -7.99 15.25 0.01
C LEU A 536 -6.79 14.45 -0.47
N LEU A 537 -6.20 13.62 0.38
CA LEU A 537 -5.13 12.68 -0.01
C LEU A 537 -5.64 11.72 -1.09
N VAL A 538 -6.84 11.15 -0.91
CA VAL A 538 -7.50 10.31 -1.93
C VAL A 538 -7.73 11.08 -3.23
N ALA A 539 -8.18 12.34 -3.17
CA ALA A 539 -8.40 13.16 -4.36
C ALA A 539 -7.10 13.44 -5.13
N CYS A 540 -6.02 13.75 -4.40
CA CYS A 540 -4.72 14.08 -4.97
C CYS A 540 -3.90 12.85 -5.39
N HIS A 541 -4.29 11.65 -4.96
CA HIS A 541 -3.62 10.43 -5.37
C HIS A 541 -3.74 10.24 -6.89
N ALA A 542 -2.70 9.73 -7.54
CA ALA A 542 -2.67 9.54 -8.99
C ALA A 542 -3.43 8.27 -9.40
N ASN A 543 -4.70 8.12 -8.97
CA ASN A 543 -5.48 6.92 -9.22
C ASN A 543 -6.96 7.25 -9.56
N ALA A 544 -7.78 6.21 -9.71
CA ALA A 544 -9.18 6.32 -10.13
C ALA A 544 -10.16 6.71 -9.00
N SER A 545 -9.68 7.27 -7.90
CA SER A 545 -10.47 7.52 -6.69
C SER A 545 -11.00 8.94 -6.61
N ALA A 546 -12.06 9.09 -5.81
CA ALA A 546 -12.72 10.36 -5.52
C ALA A 546 -12.56 10.69 -4.04
N GLY A 547 -12.21 11.94 -3.74
CA GLY A 547 -12.40 12.51 -2.41
C GLY A 547 -13.83 13.03 -2.26
N TYR A 548 -14.46 12.74 -1.11
CA TYR A 548 -15.79 13.24 -0.75
C TYR A 548 -15.65 14.15 0.47
N LEU A 549 -15.60 15.47 0.25
CA LEU A 549 -15.31 16.48 1.29
C LEU A 549 -16.60 17.20 1.72
N LYS A 550 -17.56 16.42 2.23
CA LYS A 550 -18.90 16.95 2.60
C LYS A 550 -18.82 18.06 3.66
N GLN A 551 -17.88 17.96 4.60
CA GLN A 551 -17.63 18.94 5.66
C GLN A 551 -17.32 20.34 5.13
N ILE A 552 -16.74 20.43 3.93
CA ILE A 552 -16.44 21.70 3.25
C ILE A 552 -17.29 21.90 1.99
N ASN A 553 -18.45 21.25 1.91
CA ASN A 553 -19.42 21.35 0.81
C ASN A 553 -18.90 20.90 -0.57
N VAL A 554 -17.94 19.98 -0.64
CA VAL A 554 -17.49 19.40 -1.91
C VAL A 554 -17.94 17.93 -2.01
N ASN A 555 -18.94 17.69 -2.85
CA ASN A 555 -19.53 16.36 -2.99
C ASN A 555 -18.60 15.32 -3.62
N ASN A 556 -17.77 15.71 -4.59
CA ASN A 556 -16.88 14.80 -5.31
C ASN A 556 -15.76 15.59 -6.01
N THR A 557 -14.53 15.09 -5.96
CA THR A 557 -13.35 15.67 -6.64
C THR A 557 -13.03 15.05 -8.01
N LEU A 558 -13.73 14.01 -8.45
CA LEU A 558 -13.53 13.42 -9.78
C LEU A 558 -13.83 14.42 -10.89
N VAL A 559 -12.90 14.52 -11.84
CA VAL A 559 -13.09 15.29 -13.06
C VAL A 559 -13.94 14.47 -14.04
N ASN A 560 -15.23 14.80 -14.05
CA ASN A 560 -16.25 14.18 -14.90
C ASN A 560 -16.79 15.18 -15.93
N THR A 561 -16.16 15.22 -17.10
CA THR A 561 -16.53 16.06 -18.24
C THR A 561 -16.24 15.32 -19.53
N VAL A 562 -17.04 15.52 -20.57
CA VAL A 562 -16.76 14.95 -21.90
C VAL A 562 -15.32 15.27 -22.30
N VAL A 563 -14.56 14.24 -22.66
CA VAL A 563 -13.15 14.38 -23.01
C VAL A 563 -13.05 14.84 -24.47
N THR A 564 -12.74 16.12 -24.66
CA THR A 564 -12.37 16.72 -25.94
C THR A 564 -10.91 17.11 -25.91
N LEU A 565 -10.23 16.99 -27.04
CA LEU A 565 -8.79 17.21 -27.15
C LEU A 565 -8.51 18.33 -28.15
N SER A 566 -7.58 19.23 -27.81
CA SER A 566 -7.07 20.20 -28.78
C SER A 566 -6.26 19.50 -29.88
N ASP A 567 -5.98 20.22 -30.98
CA ASP A 567 -5.13 19.70 -32.06
C ASP A 567 -3.66 19.54 -31.60
N SER A 568 -3.24 20.31 -30.58
CA SER A 568 -1.89 20.24 -29.99
C SER A 568 -1.75 19.17 -28.90
N ALA A 569 -2.85 18.53 -28.49
CA ALA A 569 -2.84 17.46 -27.52
C ALA A 569 -1.96 16.29 -27.97
N LYS A 570 -1.37 15.58 -27.01
CA LYS A 570 -0.44 14.49 -27.25
C LYS A 570 -0.87 13.22 -26.54
N PHE A 571 -0.76 12.09 -27.24
CA PHE A 571 -0.71 10.78 -26.59
C PHE A 571 0.72 10.53 -26.12
N VAL A 572 0.87 10.24 -24.83
CA VAL A 572 2.17 9.88 -24.22
C VAL A 572 2.17 8.37 -23.98
N TYR A 573 3.02 7.64 -24.69
CA TYR A 573 3.18 6.19 -24.54
C TYR A 573 4.38 5.92 -23.64
N GLN A 574 4.13 5.31 -22.49
CA GLN A 574 5.16 4.99 -21.52
C GLN A 574 5.51 3.50 -21.57
N SER A 575 6.80 3.19 -21.52
CA SER A 575 7.29 1.83 -21.24
C SER A 575 6.87 1.37 -19.84
N PRO A 576 6.89 0.05 -19.53
CA PRO A 576 6.54 -0.44 -18.20
C PRO A 576 7.32 0.19 -17.04
N SER A 577 8.56 0.61 -17.25
CA SER A 577 9.37 1.33 -16.25
C SER A 577 9.15 2.84 -16.23
N GLY A 578 8.44 3.39 -17.23
CA GLY A 578 8.30 4.83 -17.43
C GLY A 578 9.60 5.55 -17.82
N ILE A 579 10.68 4.82 -18.14
CA ILE A 579 11.97 5.42 -18.52
C ILE A 579 11.92 5.94 -19.96
N HIS A 580 11.36 5.14 -20.86
CA HIS A 580 11.13 5.55 -22.25
C HIS A 580 9.70 6.05 -22.41
N GLU A 581 9.58 7.24 -22.98
CA GLU A 581 8.33 7.85 -23.41
C GLU A 581 8.37 8.16 -24.91
N THR A 582 7.26 7.97 -25.59
CA THR A 582 7.06 8.43 -26.97
C THR A 582 5.81 9.28 -27.03
N GLU A 583 5.92 10.46 -27.60
CA GLU A 583 4.80 11.39 -27.75
C GLU A 583 4.31 11.39 -29.20
N LYS A 584 3.00 11.37 -29.40
CA LYS A 584 2.39 11.57 -30.72
C LYS A 584 1.33 12.65 -30.62
N LYS A 585 1.46 13.73 -31.41
CA LYS A 585 0.46 14.80 -31.43
C LYS A 585 -0.79 14.32 -32.17
N ILE A 586 -1.94 14.86 -31.78
CA ILE A 586 -3.19 14.58 -32.49
C ILE A 586 -3.15 15.21 -33.89
N ALA A 587 -2.49 16.36 -34.05
CA ALA A 587 -2.28 16.97 -35.36
C ALA A 587 -1.62 16.06 -36.40
N ASP A 588 -0.81 15.11 -35.96
CA ASP A 588 -0.11 14.16 -36.84
C ASP A 588 -1.02 12.99 -37.28
N LEU A 589 -2.30 12.99 -36.88
CA LEU A 589 -3.29 11.95 -37.21
C LEU A 589 -4.33 12.43 -38.24
N PHE A 590 -4.31 13.70 -38.61
CA PHE A 590 -5.27 14.29 -39.55
C PHE A 590 -4.97 13.93 -41.01
#